data_AF-A0A067FFT3-F1
#
_entry.id   AF-A0A067FFT3-F1
#
_cell.length_a   1.000
_cell.length_b   1.000
_cell.length_c   1.000
_cell.angle_alpha   90.00
_cell.angle_beta   90.00
_cell.angle_gamma   90.00
#
_symmetry.space_group_name_H-M   'P 1'
#
loop_
_entity.id
_entity.type
_entity.pdbx_description
1 polymer ?
#
loop_
_entity_poly.entity_id
_entity_poly.type
_entity_poly.pdbx_seq_one_letter_code
_entity_poly.pdbx_strand_id
1 'polypeptide(L)'
;MSTASINNWCLTSVSQAQSSLIKSSTLRPSIVARLNSPASPPSLIRNEPVFAAPAPIINPNWREDMANQSYEEAIEALKKLLKEKEDLKPVAAAKVEQITAQLQTPSDTKAFDSVERIKEGFIHFKREKYEKNPALYSELAKGQSPKYMVFACSDSRVCPSHVLDFQPGEAFVVRNVANIVPPYDQTKYAGVGAAVEYAVLHLKVSNIVVIGHSACGGIKGLMSFTFDGNNSTDFIEDWVKIGIPAKSKVLTEHGDKPFGDQCTYCEK
;
A
#
# COMPACT_ATOMS: atom_id res chain seq x y z
N MET A 1 65.49 14.72 -8.59
CA MET A 1 66.95 14.54 -8.45
C MET A 1 67.40 15.19 -7.14
N SER A 2 68.60 14.85 -6.63
CA SER A 2 69.03 15.06 -5.23
C SER A 2 68.26 14.14 -4.26
N THR A 3 68.72 12.93 -3.88
CA THR A 3 69.89 12.52 -3.05
C THR A 3 69.77 12.99 -1.58
N ALA A 4 69.49 12.09 -0.62
CA ALA A 4 70.45 11.26 0.15
C ALA A 4 71.06 12.02 1.37
N SER A 5 71.52 11.47 2.49
CA SER A 5 71.32 10.20 3.26
C SER A 5 71.89 10.48 4.70
N ILE A 6 72.37 9.62 5.62
CA ILE A 6 72.70 8.18 5.67
C ILE A 6 72.79 7.65 7.13
N ASN A 7 72.36 6.41 7.40
CA ASN A 7 72.73 5.54 8.56
C ASN A 7 72.43 6.04 10.02
N ASN A 8 72.59 5.27 11.11
CA ASN A 8 73.23 3.95 11.38
C ASN A 8 72.42 3.15 12.45
N TRP A 9 72.12 1.86 12.25
CA TRP A 9 72.76 0.69 12.90
C TRP A 9 72.90 0.69 14.45
N CYS A 10 72.33 -0.31 15.12
CA CYS A 10 73.07 -1.54 15.51
C CYS A 10 72.11 -2.71 15.85
N LEU A 11 72.65 -3.87 16.28
CA LEU A 11 72.01 -5.20 16.32
C LEU A 11 71.94 -5.83 17.73
N THR A 12 71.30 -7.02 17.80
CA THR A 12 71.31 -8.11 18.82
C THR A 12 70.05 -8.26 19.70
N SER A 13 69.60 -9.47 20.06
CA SER A 13 69.76 -10.80 19.43
C SER A 13 68.82 -11.87 20.04
N VAL A 14 68.29 -12.77 19.21
CA VAL A 14 67.94 -14.19 19.49
C VAL A 14 67.07 -14.54 20.72
N SER A 15 65.89 -15.11 20.46
CA SER A 15 65.54 -16.44 20.96
C SER A 15 64.44 -17.09 20.09
N GLN A 16 64.43 -18.42 20.01
CA GLN A 16 63.41 -19.20 19.30
C GLN A 16 62.60 -20.05 20.29
N ALA A 17 61.30 -20.19 20.03
CA ALA A 17 60.50 -21.32 20.53
C ALA A 17 59.45 -21.68 19.48
N GLN A 18 59.43 -22.95 19.04
CA GLN A 18 58.37 -23.50 18.20
C GLN A 18 57.39 -24.29 19.07
N SER A 19 56.09 -24.14 18.82
CA SER A 19 55.10 -25.19 19.09
C SER A 19 53.95 -25.10 18.09
N SER A 20 53.22 -26.19 17.89
CA SER A 20 52.40 -26.42 16.71
C SER A 20 50.89 -26.18 16.92
N LEU A 21 50.26 -25.71 15.84
CA LEU A 21 48.90 -26.06 15.39
C LEU A 21 47.82 -26.40 16.43
N ILE A 22 46.83 -25.52 16.57
CA ILE A 22 45.40 -25.87 16.63
C ILE A 22 44.62 -24.81 15.84
N LYS A 23 43.61 -25.21 15.06
CA LYS A 23 42.63 -24.30 14.45
C LYS A 23 41.44 -24.14 15.40
N SER A 24 41.02 -22.91 15.66
CA SER A 24 39.66 -22.61 16.15
C SER A 24 39.23 -21.23 15.65
N SER A 25 37.92 -21.01 15.53
CA SER A 25 37.33 -19.83 14.90
C SER A 25 37.31 -18.60 15.82
N THR A 26 37.60 -17.44 15.25
CA THR A 26 37.53 -16.15 15.95
C THR A 26 36.09 -15.72 16.19
N LEU A 27 35.59 -15.90 17.41
CA LEU A 27 34.42 -15.15 17.89
C LEU A 27 34.85 -13.71 18.18
N ARG A 28 34.30 -12.73 17.43
CA ARG A 28 34.46 -11.31 17.76
C ARG A 28 33.58 -10.96 18.95
N PRO A 29 34.03 -10.12 19.91
CA PRO A 29 33.18 -9.63 20.98
C PRO A 29 32.07 -8.74 20.40
N SER A 30 30.83 -8.97 20.83
CA SER A 30 29.68 -8.15 20.46
C SER A 30 29.80 -6.75 21.06
N ILE A 31 29.91 -5.72 20.21
CA ILE A 31 29.89 -4.33 20.67
C ILE A 31 28.45 -3.95 21.05
N VAL A 32 28.14 -4.04 22.35
CA VAL A 32 26.88 -3.54 22.90
C VAL A 32 27.00 -2.03 23.06
N ALA A 33 26.55 -1.29 22.04
CA ALA A 33 26.45 0.16 22.10
C ALA A 33 25.34 0.58 23.08
N ARG A 34 25.69 0.87 24.34
CA ARG A 34 24.80 1.57 25.27
C ARG A 34 24.58 3.00 24.77
N LEU A 35 23.37 3.30 24.29
CA LEU A 35 22.92 4.68 24.10
C LEU A 35 22.65 5.30 25.48
N ASN A 36 23.50 6.25 25.89
CA ASN A 36 23.20 7.13 27.01
C ASN A 36 22.19 8.20 26.54
N SER A 37 20.92 8.04 26.89
CA SER A 37 20.00 9.18 26.95
C SER A 37 20.48 10.14 28.07
N PRO A 38 20.32 11.45 27.89
CA PRO A 38 19.08 12.04 28.38
C PRO A 38 18.50 13.13 27.45
N ALA A 39 17.31 12.85 26.93
CA ALA A 39 16.34 13.86 26.52
C ALA A 39 14.95 13.29 26.84
N SER A 40 14.29 13.80 27.87
CA SER A 40 12.93 13.36 28.20
C SER A 40 11.99 13.76 27.05
N PRO A 41 11.13 12.88 26.55
CA PRO A 41 10.12 13.27 25.56
C PRO A 41 9.21 14.34 26.18
N PRO A 42 8.79 15.37 25.41
CA PRO A 42 7.91 16.40 25.92
C PRO A 42 6.58 15.77 26.36
N SER A 43 6.17 16.07 27.59
CA SER A 43 4.98 15.49 28.23
C SER A 43 3.68 16.12 27.70
N LEU A 44 3.39 15.90 26.43
CA LEU A 44 2.16 16.32 25.75
C LEU A 44 1.07 15.23 25.77
N ILE A 45 1.19 14.23 26.66
CA ILE A 45 0.13 13.28 26.96
C ILE A 45 -0.99 14.01 27.72
N ARG A 46 -1.93 14.61 26.97
CA ARG A 46 -3.28 14.83 27.48
C ARG A 46 -3.98 13.48 27.47
N ASN A 47 -4.33 12.96 28.63
CA ASN A 47 -5.06 11.68 28.79
C ASN A 47 -6.56 11.79 28.41
N GLU A 48 -6.98 12.89 27.79
CA GLU A 48 -8.35 13.10 27.32
C GLU A 48 -8.55 12.43 25.94
N PRO A 49 -9.44 11.43 25.81
CA PRO A 49 -9.65 10.73 24.55
C PRO A 49 -10.42 11.61 23.56
N VAL A 50 -9.84 11.84 22.38
CA VAL A 50 -10.52 12.53 21.27
C VAL A 50 -11.51 11.57 20.59
N PHE A 51 -12.71 11.45 21.18
CA PHE A 51 -13.92 10.83 20.60
C PHE A 51 -13.74 9.44 19.94
N ALA A 52 -12.98 8.56 20.60
CA ALA A 52 -12.86 7.15 20.21
C ALA A 52 -14.09 6.34 20.67
N ALA A 53 -15.17 6.35 19.88
CA ALA A 53 -16.34 5.50 20.11
C ALA A 53 -16.00 4.00 19.92
N PRO A 54 -16.51 3.07 20.74
CA PRO A 54 -16.17 1.65 20.64
C PRO A 54 -16.68 1.04 19.33
N ALA A 55 -15.84 0.21 18.69
CA ALA A 55 -16.16 -0.42 17.41
C ALA A 55 -17.31 -1.45 17.54
N PRO A 56 -18.38 -1.36 16.74
CA PRO A 56 -19.43 -2.36 16.72
C PRO A 56 -18.95 -3.64 16.04
N ILE A 57 -19.16 -4.79 16.68
CA ILE A 57 -18.91 -6.10 16.06
C ILE A 57 -20.09 -6.42 15.15
N ILE A 58 -19.89 -6.35 13.83
CA ILE A 58 -20.87 -6.73 12.82
C ILE A 58 -20.28 -7.89 12.02
N ASN A 59 -20.83 -9.10 12.18
CA ASN A 59 -20.47 -10.24 11.34
C ASN A 59 -21.09 -10.07 9.94
N PRO A 60 -20.30 -9.97 8.86
CA PRO A 60 -20.86 -9.90 7.51
C PRO A 60 -21.41 -11.26 7.11
N ASN A 61 -22.65 -11.30 6.60
CA ASN A 61 -23.23 -12.48 5.98
C ASN A 61 -23.58 -12.15 4.52
N TRP A 62 -22.60 -12.27 3.64
CA TRP A 62 -22.74 -11.98 2.21
C TRP A 62 -22.67 -13.27 1.39
N ARG A 63 -23.68 -13.47 0.52
CA ARG A 63 -23.61 -14.45 -0.57
C ARG A 63 -23.22 -13.71 -1.84
N GLU A 64 -22.04 -14.02 -2.39
CA GLU A 64 -21.59 -13.40 -3.64
C GLU A 64 -22.17 -14.08 -4.90
N ASP A 65 -22.74 -15.28 -4.77
CA ASP A 65 -23.37 -16.05 -5.87
C ASP A 65 -24.65 -15.41 -6.47
N MET A 66 -25.20 -14.38 -5.81
CA MET A 66 -26.55 -13.84 -6.07
C MET A 66 -26.77 -13.24 -7.48
N ALA A 67 -25.70 -12.97 -8.24
CA ALA A 67 -25.81 -12.44 -9.60
C ALA A 67 -26.14 -13.54 -10.63
N ASN A 68 -25.22 -14.49 -10.86
CA ASN A 68 -25.33 -15.43 -12.00
C ASN A 68 -26.52 -16.39 -11.89
N GLN A 69 -26.84 -16.86 -10.68
CA GLN A 69 -27.99 -17.77 -10.45
C GLN A 69 -29.31 -17.08 -10.83
N SER A 70 -29.49 -15.82 -10.39
CA SER A 70 -30.66 -14.98 -10.69
C SER A 70 -30.86 -14.74 -12.19
N TYR A 71 -29.77 -14.57 -12.96
CA TYR A 71 -29.87 -14.36 -14.40
C TYR A 71 -30.27 -15.62 -15.17
N GLU A 72 -29.70 -16.79 -14.87
CA GLU A 72 -30.09 -18.04 -15.55
C GLU A 72 -31.52 -18.47 -15.19
N GLU A 73 -31.92 -18.33 -13.92
CA GLU A 73 -33.31 -18.55 -13.49
C GLU A 73 -34.30 -17.64 -14.25
N ALA A 74 -33.97 -16.36 -14.42
CA ALA A 74 -34.80 -15.41 -15.19
C ALA A 74 -34.84 -15.76 -16.68
N ILE A 75 -33.72 -16.21 -17.26
CA ILE A 75 -33.63 -16.66 -18.65
C ILE A 75 -34.47 -17.93 -18.87
N GLU A 76 -34.45 -18.90 -17.96
CA GLU A 76 -35.25 -20.12 -18.08
C GLU A 76 -36.75 -19.86 -17.84
N ALA A 77 -37.10 -19.00 -16.87
CA ALA A 77 -38.48 -18.55 -16.69
C ALA A 77 -39.03 -17.85 -17.95
N LEU A 78 -38.22 -17.00 -18.60
CA LEU A 78 -38.60 -16.36 -19.87
C LEU A 78 -38.74 -17.37 -21.02
N LYS A 79 -37.79 -18.31 -21.18
CA LYS A 79 -37.88 -19.41 -22.16
C LYS A 79 -39.17 -20.23 -21.98
N LYS A 80 -39.56 -20.52 -20.74
CA LYS A 80 -40.80 -21.23 -20.40
C LYS A 80 -42.04 -20.42 -20.79
N LEU A 81 -42.12 -19.15 -20.41
CA LEU A 81 -43.24 -18.27 -20.77
C LEU A 81 -43.43 -18.16 -22.29
N LEU A 82 -42.34 -18.05 -23.06
CA LEU A 82 -42.40 -18.00 -24.54
C LEU A 82 -42.77 -19.35 -25.20
N LYS A 83 -42.75 -20.45 -24.45
CA LYS A 83 -43.27 -21.76 -24.89
C LYS A 83 -44.75 -21.92 -24.55
N GLU A 84 -45.21 -21.35 -23.43
CA GLU A 84 -46.61 -21.37 -22.98
C GLU A 84 -47.46 -20.27 -23.65
N LYS A 85 -46.82 -19.23 -24.20
CA LYS A 85 -47.42 -18.09 -24.90
C LYS A 85 -46.82 -17.92 -26.30
N GLU A 86 -47.24 -18.76 -27.23
CA GLU A 86 -46.77 -18.69 -28.62
C GLU A 86 -47.17 -17.38 -29.32
N ASP A 87 -48.27 -16.76 -28.88
CA ASP A 87 -48.74 -15.43 -29.24
C ASP A 87 -47.76 -14.31 -28.88
N LEU A 88 -46.93 -14.49 -27.84
CA LEU A 88 -45.91 -13.53 -27.42
C LEU A 88 -44.56 -13.73 -28.12
N LYS A 89 -44.34 -14.82 -28.87
CA LYS A 89 -43.11 -15.04 -29.65
C LYS A 89 -42.75 -13.90 -30.61
N PRO A 90 -43.67 -13.34 -31.45
CA PRO A 90 -43.33 -12.20 -32.30
C PRO A 90 -43.02 -10.93 -31.50
N VAL A 91 -43.70 -10.71 -30.37
CA VAL A 91 -43.43 -9.55 -29.48
C VAL A 91 -42.05 -9.68 -28.83
N ALA A 92 -41.67 -10.90 -28.42
CA ALA A 92 -40.37 -11.20 -27.86
C ALA A 92 -39.24 -11.12 -28.90
N ALA A 93 -39.47 -11.59 -30.13
CA ALA A 93 -38.54 -11.43 -31.24
C ALA A 93 -38.29 -9.95 -31.54
N ALA A 94 -39.35 -9.14 -31.71
CA ALA A 94 -39.23 -7.69 -31.91
C ALA A 94 -38.55 -6.99 -30.71
N LYS A 95 -38.73 -7.48 -29.47
CA LYS A 95 -38.00 -7.01 -28.29
C LYS A 95 -36.52 -7.37 -28.31
N VAL A 96 -36.16 -8.57 -28.74
CA VAL A 96 -34.77 -9.03 -28.88
C VAL A 96 -34.09 -8.26 -30.02
N GLU A 97 -34.77 -8.04 -31.14
CA GLU A 97 -34.29 -7.19 -32.24
C GLU A 97 -34.11 -5.72 -31.79
N GLN A 98 -35.07 -5.16 -31.02
CA GLN A 98 -34.96 -3.82 -30.43
C GLN A 98 -33.74 -3.71 -29.49
N ILE A 99 -33.53 -4.68 -28.60
CA ILE A 99 -32.38 -4.68 -27.68
C ILE A 99 -31.07 -4.90 -28.44
N THR A 100 -31.05 -5.80 -29.42
CA THR A 100 -29.89 -6.05 -30.28
C THR A 100 -29.53 -4.80 -31.07
N ALA A 101 -30.52 -4.10 -31.63
CA ALA A 101 -30.32 -2.82 -32.30
C ALA A 101 -29.80 -1.75 -31.33
N GLN A 102 -30.30 -1.66 -30.10
CA GLN A 102 -29.80 -0.74 -29.07
C GLN A 102 -28.37 -1.03 -28.61
N LEU A 103 -27.92 -2.29 -28.72
CA LEU A 103 -26.54 -2.72 -28.45
C LEU A 103 -25.63 -2.59 -29.67
N GLN A 104 -26.20 -2.57 -30.89
CA GLN A 104 -25.47 -2.46 -32.17
C GLN A 104 -25.41 -1.04 -32.73
N THR A 105 -26.36 -0.16 -32.38
CA THR A 105 -26.16 1.28 -32.53
C THR A 105 -24.88 1.64 -31.78
N PRO A 106 -23.90 2.30 -32.42
CA PRO A 106 -22.93 3.05 -31.66
C PRO A 106 -23.72 3.95 -30.72
N SER A 107 -23.55 3.82 -29.40
CA SER A 107 -24.07 4.83 -28.49
C SER A 107 -23.58 6.16 -29.03
N ASP A 108 -24.48 7.12 -29.26
CA ASP A 108 -24.09 8.53 -29.44
C ASP A 108 -23.09 8.81 -28.33
N THR A 109 -21.82 9.04 -28.70
CA THR A 109 -20.69 8.77 -27.80
C THR A 109 -20.54 9.93 -26.83
N LYS A 110 -21.49 10.01 -25.90
CA LYS A 110 -21.63 11.05 -24.89
C LYS A 110 -20.29 11.12 -24.15
N ALA A 111 -19.55 12.20 -24.41
CA ALA A 111 -18.19 12.34 -23.94
C ALA A 111 -18.16 12.10 -22.43
N PHE A 112 -17.18 11.33 -21.95
CA PHE A 112 -17.15 10.86 -20.57
C PHE A 112 -17.25 12.03 -19.58
N ASP A 113 -18.43 12.15 -18.97
CA ASP A 113 -18.71 13.21 -18.01
C ASP A 113 -18.19 12.79 -16.63
N SER A 114 -17.04 13.32 -16.27
CA SER A 114 -16.39 13.05 -14.99
C SER A 114 -17.20 13.58 -13.79
N VAL A 115 -18.04 14.60 -13.99
CA VAL A 115 -18.87 15.20 -12.94
C VAL A 115 -20.11 14.34 -12.69
N GLU A 116 -20.81 13.91 -13.75
CA GLU A 116 -21.92 12.96 -13.60
C GLU A 116 -21.44 11.61 -13.07
N ARG A 117 -20.28 11.10 -13.53
CA ARG A 117 -19.72 9.85 -12.98
C ARG A 117 -19.44 9.93 -11.48
N ILE A 118 -19.07 11.10 -10.94
CA ILE A 118 -18.91 11.31 -9.49
C ILE A 118 -20.29 11.34 -8.80
N LYS A 119 -21.26 12.08 -9.34
CA LYS A 119 -22.63 12.16 -8.80
C LYS A 119 -23.31 10.79 -8.74
N GLU A 120 -23.31 10.04 -9.85
CA GLU A 120 -23.88 8.69 -9.94
C GLU A 120 -23.20 7.73 -8.95
N GLY A 121 -21.87 7.81 -8.82
CA GLY A 121 -21.11 7.03 -7.84
C GLY A 121 -21.51 7.33 -6.39
N PHE A 122 -21.72 8.60 -6.04
CA PHE A 122 -22.20 8.98 -4.71
C PHE A 122 -23.67 8.58 -4.47
N ILE A 123 -24.54 8.72 -5.46
CA ILE A 123 -25.94 8.28 -5.39
C ILE A 123 -26.02 6.76 -5.19
N HIS A 124 -25.19 5.99 -5.90
CA HIS A 124 -25.05 4.55 -5.70
C HIS A 124 -24.56 4.22 -4.28
N PHE A 125 -23.48 4.84 -3.80
CA PHE A 125 -23.00 4.67 -2.42
C PHE A 125 -24.10 4.97 -1.39
N LYS A 126 -24.82 6.08 -1.56
CA LYS A 126 -25.89 6.51 -0.65
C LYS A 126 -26.99 5.45 -0.57
N ARG A 127 -27.50 4.99 -1.71
CA ARG A 127 -28.63 4.04 -1.79
C ARG A 127 -28.24 2.60 -1.46
N GLU A 128 -27.07 2.14 -1.90
CA GLU A 128 -26.67 0.73 -1.82
C GLU A 128 -25.81 0.39 -0.59
N LYS A 129 -25.19 1.38 0.07
CA LYS A 129 -24.38 1.16 1.28
C LYS A 129 -24.87 1.99 2.47
N TYR A 130 -25.02 3.31 2.34
CA TYR A 130 -25.37 4.19 3.47
C TYR A 130 -26.79 3.93 4.01
N GLU A 131 -27.82 4.07 3.17
CA GLU A 131 -29.23 3.93 3.54
C GLU A 131 -29.62 2.50 3.94
N LYS A 132 -28.86 1.49 3.48
CA LYS A 132 -29.05 0.08 3.84
C LYS A 132 -28.39 -0.31 5.17
N ASN A 133 -27.49 0.49 5.72
CA ASN A 133 -26.78 0.20 6.97
C ASN A 133 -26.88 1.35 8.00
N PRO A 134 -28.09 1.85 8.32
CA PRO A 134 -28.26 3.06 9.11
C PRO A 134 -27.66 2.95 10.52
N ALA A 135 -27.67 1.76 11.13
CA ALA A 135 -27.03 1.53 12.43
C ALA A 135 -25.51 1.75 12.37
N LEU A 136 -24.81 1.14 11.40
CA LEU A 136 -23.37 1.29 11.21
C LEU A 136 -23.00 2.76 11.00
N TYR A 137 -23.64 3.45 10.05
CA TYR A 137 -23.31 4.84 9.75
C TYR A 137 -23.74 5.82 10.87
N SER A 138 -24.78 5.49 11.66
CA SER A 138 -25.14 6.28 12.84
C SER A 138 -24.12 6.16 13.98
N GLU A 139 -23.43 5.03 14.14
CA GLU A 139 -22.32 4.92 15.10
C GLU A 139 -21.05 5.61 14.57
N LEU A 140 -20.70 5.40 13.29
CA LEU A 140 -19.55 6.04 12.65
C LEU A 140 -19.65 7.59 12.62
N ALA A 141 -20.87 8.14 12.60
CA ALA A 141 -21.09 9.58 12.71
C ALA A 141 -20.74 10.16 14.09
N LYS A 142 -20.58 9.32 15.13
CA LYS A 142 -20.20 9.73 16.50
C LYS A 142 -18.69 9.71 16.72
N GLY A 143 -17.94 8.95 15.93
CA GLY A 143 -16.50 8.77 16.08
C GLY A 143 -15.97 7.53 15.34
N GLN A 144 -14.66 7.29 15.45
CA GLN A 144 -13.98 6.15 14.83
C GLN A 144 -13.01 5.49 15.81
N SER A 145 -12.82 4.17 15.72
CA SER A 145 -11.78 3.44 16.49
C SER A 145 -11.12 2.30 15.70
N PRO A 146 -10.56 2.59 14.50
CA PRO A 146 -9.96 1.60 13.61
C PRO A 146 -8.87 0.79 14.30
N LYS A 147 -8.75 -0.50 13.92
CA LYS A 147 -7.74 -1.41 14.47
C LYS A 147 -6.46 -1.45 13.64
N TYR A 148 -6.53 -0.94 12.41
CA TYR A 148 -5.42 -0.92 11.47
C TYR A 148 -5.09 0.52 11.05
N MET A 149 -3.81 0.86 11.00
CA MET A 149 -3.30 1.88 10.10
C MET A 149 -2.75 1.19 8.85
N VAL A 150 -3.05 1.70 7.66
CA VAL A 150 -2.64 1.10 6.40
C VAL A 150 -1.93 2.12 5.52
N PHE A 151 -0.67 1.84 5.16
CA PHE A 151 0.03 2.49 4.06
C PHE A 151 -0.15 1.66 2.79
N ALA A 152 -0.78 2.24 1.78
CA ALA A 152 -0.95 1.61 0.46
C ALA A 152 -0.54 2.59 -0.65
N CYS A 153 -0.22 2.10 -1.84
CA CYS A 153 0.17 2.98 -2.94
C CYS A 153 -1.03 3.82 -3.41
N SER A 154 -0.81 5.03 -3.93
CA SER A 154 -1.84 5.84 -4.59
C SER A 154 -2.34 5.26 -5.92
N ASP A 155 -1.71 4.21 -6.43
CA ASP A 155 -2.07 3.50 -7.66
C ASP A 155 -3.55 3.06 -7.66
N SER A 156 -4.27 3.38 -8.74
CA SER A 156 -5.72 3.19 -8.84
C SER A 156 -6.17 1.72 -8.76
N ARG A 157 -5.26 0.76 -9.01
CA ARG A 157 -5.55 -0.68 -9.02
C ARG A 157 -5.62 -1.30 -7.62
N VAL A 158 -5.03 -0.65 -6.61
CA VAL A 158 -4.78 -1.24 -5.27
C VAL A 158 -5.41 -0.41 -4.14
N CYS A 159 -6.72 -0.18 -4.23
CA CYS A 159 -7.48 0.42 -3.14
C CYS A 159 -7.55 -0.57 -1.95
N PRO A 160 -6.98 -0.28 -0.77
CA PRO A 160 -6.85 -1.28 0.30
C PRO A 160 -8.20 -1.78 0.83
N SER A 161 -9.24 -0.93 0.83
CA SER A 161 -10.61 -1.35 1.20
C SER A 161 -11.26 -2.32 0.21
N HIS A 162 -10.75 -2.44 -1.02
CA HIS A 162 -11.20 -3.46 -1.98
C HIS A 162 -10.31 -4.71 -1.93
N VAL A 163 -8.99 -4.54 -1.72
CA VAL A 163 -8.03 -5.64 -1.68
C VAL A 163 -8.14 -6.47 -0.39
N LEU A 164 -8.62 -5.88 0.71
CA LEU A 164 -8.75 -6.52 2.03
C LEU A 164 -10.17 -6.46 2.62
N ASP A 165 -11.18 -6.11 1.81
CA ASP A 165 -12.60 -5.91 2.20
C ASP A 165 -12.80 -5.11 3.51
N PHE A 166 -11.98 -4.08 3.75
CA PHE A 166 -12.14 -3.23 4.93
C PHE A 166 -13.44 -2.43 4.86
N GLN A 167 -14.31 -2.66 5.85
CA GLN A 167 -15.54 -1.91 6.03
C GLN A 167 -15.24 -0.49 6.58
N PRO A 168 -16.18 0.47 6.40
CA PRO A 168 -16.01 1.82 6.93
C PRO A 168 -15.77 1.82 8.45
N GLY A 169 -14.65 2.41 8.87
CA GLY A 169 -14.24 2.51 10.27
C GLY A 169 -13.20 1.49 10.75
N GLU A 170 -12.85 0.48 9.96
CA GLU A 170 -11.86 -0.54 10.38
C GLU A 170 -10.40 -0.11 10.25
N ALA A 171 -10.09 0.66 9.20
CA ALA A 171 -8.73 1.06 8.84
C ALA A 171 -8.57 2.59 8.66
N PHE A 172 -7.54 3.16 9.27
CA PHE A 172 -7.07 4.53 9.00
C PHE A 172 -6.01 4.48 7.90
N VAL A 173 -6.33 5.00 6.72
CA VAL A 173 -5.54 4.74 5.50
C VAL A 173 -4.73 5.97 5.07
N VAL A 174 -3.43 5.77 4.85
CA VAL A 174 -2.53 6.70 4.16
C VAL A 174 -2.22 6.15 2.77
N ARG A 175 -2.35 6.99 1.73
CA ARG A 175 -1.97 6.63 0.36
C ARG A 175 -0.96 7.63 -0.21
N ASN A 176 0.17 7.13 -0.69
CA ASN A 176 1.23 7.92 -1.31
C ASN A 176 1.93 7.12 -2.44
N VAL A 177 2.85 7.75 -3.16
CA VAL A 177 3.59 7.08 -4.25
C VAL A 177 4.47 5.97 -3.65
N ALA A 178 4.29 4.74 -4.14
CA ALA A 178 5.01 3.53 -3.71
C ALA A 178 4.91 3.20 -2.20
N ASN A 179 3.81 3.59 -1.53
CA ASN A 179 3.51 3.21 -0.13
C ASN A 179 4.68 3.43 0.86
N ILE A 180 5.47 4.48 0.62
CA ILE A 180 6.71 4.76 1.34
C ILE A 180 6.38 5.37 2.71
N VAL A 181 7.04 4.84 3.75
CA VAL A 181 7.07 5.43 5.09
C VAL A 181 8.44 6.10 5.30
N PRO A 182 8.57 7.43 5.15
CA PRO A 182 9.78 8.16 5.50
C PRO A 182 10.22 7.99 6.96
N PRO A 183 11.52 8.21 7.26
CA PRO A 183 11.98 8.40 8.63
C PRO A 183 11.37 9.67 9.25
N TYR A 184 11.46 9.79 10.57
CA TYR A 184 10.97 10.96 11.31
C TYR A 184 11.74 12.24 10.92
N ASP A 185 11.05 13.19 10.28
CA ASP A 185 11.51 14.55 10.00
C ASP A 185 10.29 15.50 10.06
N GLN A 186 10.26 16.38 11.06
CA GLN A 186 9.14 17.31 11.28
C GLN A 186 9.02 18.39 10.19
N THR A 187 10.09 18.64 9.42
CA THR A 187 10.13 19.68 8.39
C THR A 187 9.80 19.10 7.01
N LYS A 188 10.33 17.91 6.67
CA LYS A 188 10.15 17.29 5.35
C LYS A 188 8.94 16.36 5.26
N TYR A 189 8.62 15.65 6.34
CA TYR A 189 7.70 14.50 6.29
C TYR A 189 6.52 14.64 7.25
N ALA A 190 6.19 15.87 7.65
CA ALA A 190 5.09 16.21 8.55
C ALA A 190 3.76 15.53 8.20
N GLY A 191 3.41 15.41 6.91
CA GLY A 191 2.18 14.75 6.47
C GLY A 191 2.09 13.25 6.81
N VAL A 192 3.23 12.53 6.78
CA VAL A 192 3.30 11.13 7.24
C VAL A 192 3.44 11.07 8.75
N GLY A 193 4.28 11.93 9.34
CA GLY A 193 4.50 12.01 10.79
C GLY A 193 3.18 12.21 11.55
N ALA A 194 2.40 13.23 11.16
CA ALA A 194 1.10 13.52 11.77
C ALA A 194 0.07 12.39 11.57
N ALA A 195 0.11 11.68 10.43
CA ALA A 195 -0.78 10.55 10.20
C ALA A 195 -0.46 9.35 11.12
N VAL A 196 0.83 9.06 11.34
CA VAL A 196 1.28 8.01 12.29
C VAL A 196 1.00 8.44 13.73
N GLU A 197 1.32 9.69 14.08
CA GLU A 197 1.05 10.26 15.40
C GLU A 197 -0.45 10.20 15.74
N TYR A 198 -1.32 10.60 14.83
CA TYR A 198 -2.77 10.54 15.03
C TYR A 198 -3.29 9.10 15.15
N ALA A 199 -2.85 8.19 14.27
CA ALA A 199 -3.28 6.79 14.34
C ALA A 199 -2.86 6.10 15.65
N VAL A 200 -1.61 6.29 16.08
CA VAL A 200 -1.03 5.60 17.24
C VAL A 200 -1.42 6.29 18.56
N LEU A 201 -1.28 7.61 18.65
CA LEU A 201 -1.50 8.34 19.91
C LEU A 201 -2.95 8.74 20.14
N HIS A 202 -3.76 8.96 19.10
CA HIS A 202 -5.16 9.39 19.26
C HIS A 202 -6.16 8.27 18.97
N LEU A 203 -6.07 7.61 17.81
CA LEU A 203 -7.01 6.53 17.43
C LEU A 203 -6.70 5.18 18.11
N LYS A 204 -5.49 5.01 18.65
CA LYS A 204 -5.01 3.78 19.30
C LYS A 204 -5.11 2.54 18.40
N VAL A 205 -4.71 2.67 17.13
CA VAL A 205 -4.64 1.52 16.21
C VAL A 205 -3.76 0.42 16.81
N SER A 206 -4.17 -0.84 16.62
CA SER A 206 -3.46 -2.00 17.18
C SER A 206 -2.39 -2.54 16.24
N ASN A 207 -2.52 -2.27 14.93
CA ASN A 207 -1.62 -2.73 13.88
C ASN A 207 -1.27 -1.58 12.93
N ILE A 208 -0.05 -1.56 12.40
CA ILE A 208 0.34 -0.74 11.24
C ILE A 208 0.79 -1.70 10.13
N VAL A 209 0.20 -1.57 8.95
CA VAL A 209 0.47 -2.43 7.79
C VAL A 209 0.99 -1.56 6.65
N VAL A 210 2.10 -1.97 6.02
CA VAL A 210 2.63 -1.35 4.79
C VAL A 210 2.44 -2.34 3.66
N ILE A 211 1.71 -1.95 2.62
CA ILE A 211 1.27 -2.83 1.53
C ILE A 211 1.95 -2.38 0.22
N GLY A 212 3.02 -3.08 -0.14
CA GLY A 212 3.59 -3.05 -1.48
C GLY A 212 2.67 -3.70 -2.53
N HIS A 213 2.95 -3.50 -3.81
CA HIS A 213 2.19 -4.13 -4.88
C HIS A 213 3.03 -4.35 -6.14
N SER A 214 2.61 -5.31 -6.95
CA SER A 214 3.27 -5.65 -8.21
C SER A 214 3.13 -4.53 -9.26
N ALA A 215 4.17 -4.38 -10.09
CA ALA A 215 4.27 -3.39 -11.16
C ALA A 215 3.99 -1.95 -10.64
N CYS A 216 4.68 -1.57 -9.57
CA CYS A 216 4.58 -0.26 -8.93
C CYS A 216 5.41 0.78 -9.68
N GLY A 217 4.74 1.80 -10.24
CA GLY A 217 5.39 2.86 -11.00
C GLY A 217 6.46 3.63 -10.20
N GLY A 218 6.25 3.82 -8.90
CA GLY A 218 7.22 4.49 -8.02
C GLY A 218 8.46 3.63 -7.71
N ILE A 219 8.30 2.31 -7.52
CA ILE A 219 9.44 1.39 -7.37
C ILE A 219 10.21 1.26 -8.68
N LYS A 220 9.50 1.16 -9.82
CA LYS A 220 10.14 1.20 -11.15
C LYS A 220 10.96 2.48 -11.35
N GLY A 221 10.42 3.63 -10.97
CA GLY A 221 11.14 4.91 -10.94
C GLY A 221 12.40 4.83 -10.07
N LEU A 222 12.25 4.46 -8.79
CA LEU A 222 13.37 4.23 -7.86
C LEU A 222 14.47 3.37 -8.49
N MET A 223 14.12 2.23 -9.09
CA MET A 223 15.11 1.34 -9.71
C MET A 223 15.77 1.96 -10.95
N SER A 224 15.05 2.75 -11.76
CA SER A 224 15.61 3.43 -12.95
C SER A 224 16.48 4.67 -12.65
N PHE A 225 16.15 5.50 -11.66
CA PHE A 225 16.85 6.77 -11.42
C PHE A 225 18.29 6.58 -10.90
N THR A 226 19.20 7.46 -11.32
CA THR A 226 20.63 7.43 -10.92
C THR A 226 20.91 8.05 -9.55
N PHE A 227 20.15 9.09 -9.18
CA PHE A 227 20.35 9.90 -7.96
C PHE A 227 21.74 10.55 -7.86
N ASP A 228 22.33 10.92 -9.00
CA ASP A 228 23.62 11.64 -9.11
C ASP A 228 23.53 13.15 -8.78
N GLY A 229 22.32 13.67 -8.57
CA GLY A 229 22.04 15.08 -8.27
C GLY A 229 21.41 15.85 -9.44
N ASN A 230 21.40 15.29 -10.65
CA ASN A 230 20.73 15.86 -11.81
C ASN A 230 19.31 15.28 -11.98
N ASN A 231 18.40 15.68 -11.08
CA ASN A 231 17.01 15.24 -11.10
C ASN A 231 16.31 15.57 -12.43
N SER A 232 15.51 14.63 -12.93
CA SER A 232 14.64 14.76 -14.11
C SER A 232 13.20 15.15 -13.77
N THR A 233 12.86 15.22 -12.48
CA THR A 233 11.51 15.46 -11.95
C THR A 233 11.54 16.38 -10.72
N ASP A 234 10.50 17.22 -10.57
CA ASP A 234 10.43 18.19 -9.46
C ASP A 234 10.33 17.52 -8.07
N PHE A 235 9.64 16.38 -7.99
CA PHE A 235 9.28 15.74 -6.72
C PHE A 235 9.43 14.21 -6.70
N ILE A 236 9.50 13.53 -7.86
CA ILE A 236 9.35 12.07 -7.90
C ILE A 236 10.63 11.39 -7.42
N GLU A 237 11.78 11.75 -7.97
CA GLU A 237 13.10 11.31 -7.48
C GLU A 237 13.28 11.69 -6.00
N ASP A 238 12.89 12.91 -5.63
CA ASP A 238 13.04 13.44 -4.28
C ASP A 238 12.15 12.76 -3.22
N TRP A 239 11.03 12.16 -3.64
CA TRP A 239 10.23 11.26 -2.83
C TRP A 239 10.79 9.83 -2.83
N VAL A 240 10.95 9.21 -4.00
CA VAL A 240 11.28 7.77 -4.06
C VAL A 240 12.69 7.46 -3.57
N LYS A 241 13.61 8.44 -3.51
CA LYS A 241 14.96 8.26 -2.92
C LYS A 241 14.96 7.83 -1.45
N ILE A 242 13.85 7.98 -0.72
CA ILE A 242 13.65 7.36 0.60
C ILE A 242 13.89 5.84 0.54
N GLY A 243 13.52 5.19 -0.57
CA GLY A 243 13.69 3.76 -0.81
C GLY A 243 15.09 3.34 -1.28
N ILE A 244 16.08 4.23 -1.35
CA ILE A 244 17.47 3.88 -1.74
C ILE A 244 18.04 2.68 -0.95
N PRO A 245 17.84 2.53 0.38
CA PRO A 245 18.32 1.35 1.10
C PRO A 245 17.77 0.02 0.57
N ALA A 246 16.51 -0.02 0.12
CA ALA A 246 15.90 -1.19 -0.51
C ALA A 246 16.50 -1.44 -1.90
N LYS A 247 16.65 -0.39 -2.73
CA LYS A 247 17.35 -0.47 -4.02
C LYS A 247 18.78 -1.01 -3.87
N SER A 248 19.56 -0.48 -2.92
CA SER A 248 20.94 -0.93 -2.66
C SER A 248 20.98 -2.39 -2.21
N LYS A 249 20.05 -2.84 -1.36
CA LYS A 249 19.92 -4.24 -0.97
C LYS A 249 19.64 -5.13 -2.19
N VAL A 250 18.61 -4.81 -2.98
CA VAL A 250 18.21 -5.60 -4.16
C VAL A 250 19.30 -5.63 -5.23
N LEU A 251 20.02 -4.54 -5.47
CA LEU A 251 21.17 -4.53 -6.39
C LEU A 251 22.36 -5.34 -5.86
N THR A 252 22.50 -5.50 -4.54
CA THR A 252 23.54 -6.34 -3.92
C THR A 252 23.18 -7.83 -3.99
N GLU A 253 21.91 -8.18 -3.75
CA GLU A 253 21.45 -9.57 -3.68
C GLU A 253 21.03 -10.15 -5.05
N HIS A 254 20.57 -9.30 -5.97
CA HIS A 254 19.92 -9.68 -7.23
C HIS A 254 20.32 -8.78 -8.43
N GLY A 255 21.47 -8.09 -8.35
CA GLY A 255 21.97 -7.22 -9.42
C GLY A 255 22.28 -7.92 -10.76
N ASP A 256 22.37 -9.26 -10.75
CA ASP A 256 22.51 -10.10 -11.95
C ASP A 256 21.18 -10.31 -12.71
N LYS A 257 20.04 -10.04 -12.07
CA LYS A 257 18.71 -10.33 -12.63
C LYS A 257 18.26 -9.27 -13.65
N PRO A 258 17.39 -9.63 -14.61
CA PRO A 258 16.69 -8.67 -15.46
C PRO A 258 16.01 -7.56 -14.65
N PHE A 259 15.96 -6.34 -15.20
CA PHE A 259 15.41 -5.16 -14.51
C PHE A 259 13.97 -5.35 -13.98
N GLY A 260 13.13 -6.13 -14.68
CA GLY A 260 11.78 -6.46 -14.23
C GLY A 260 11.77 -7.32 -12.95
N ASP A 261 12.68 -8.27 -12.84
CA ASP A 261 12.86 -9.10 -11.64
C ASP A 261 13.40 -8.23 -10.50
N GLN A 262 14.38 -7.36 -10.77
CA GLN A 262 14.89 -6.39 -9.78
C GLN A 262 13.77 -5.50 -9.22
N CYS A 263 12.86 -5.01 -10.06
CA CYS A 263 11.66 -4.31 -9.59
C CYS A 263 10.79 -5.24 -8.72
N THR A 264 10.52 -6.47 -9.18
CA THR A 264 9.72 -7.48 -8.47
C THR A 264 10.32 -7.92 -7.12
N TYR A 265 11.62 -7.72 -6.88
CA TYR A 265 12.27 -7.91 -5.58
C TYR A 265 12.25 -6.65 -4.70
N CYS A 266 12.16 -5.45 -5.30
CA CYS A 266 12.06 -4.17 -4.59
C CYS A 266 10.59 -3.78 -4.26
N GLU A 267 9.62 -4.47 -4.85
CA GLU A 267 8.18 -4.37 -4.59
C GLU A 267 7.71 -5.19 -3.35
N LYS A 268 8.64 -5.84 -2.62
CA LYS A 268 8.41 -6.79 -1.53
C LYS A 268 9.08 -6.38 -0.22
#